data_AF-A0A6B3BMU4-F1
#
_entry.id   AF-A0A6B3BMU4-F1
#
_cell.length_a   1.000
_cell.length_b   1.000
_cell.length_c   1.000
_cell.angle_alpha   90.00
_cell.angle_beta   90.00
_cell.angle_gamma   90.00
#
_symmetry.space_group_name_H-M   'P 1'
#
loop_
_entity.id
_entity.type
_entity.pdbx_description
1 polymer ?
#
loop_
_entity_poly.entity_id
_entity_poly.type
_entity_poly.pdbx_seq_one_letter_code
_entity_poly.pdbx_strand_id
1 'polypeptide(L)'
;MTLPAARAATPVAKGQGKGQGSGDEGGQEEGYDDGSAGDVGIADHEPAGLAPVSRKFLAKATLVTAVLSVAGALLGLVRDQSLARLFGAGSDTDAFLVAWTVPEFAATLLIEDGLAFILIPAFSMALARRAQGAPGDPVAALVATTLPRLALAFAAVGALLIATAPYLVEGLAPGLPDPSLAVDCTRLTATCVLSFGLAGYCSAALRAHRRFLAPAAIYVAYNTGIIAAMFVLGGRWGVRSAAVGVAVGGALMVVTQLPSVLRQLRRRRSAVPDEIVVEETSGAPMAFALVAPVLLFALTRQSQVLIERFLASTLPAGAISHLNYAQKVAQIPMTLSLMLCTVTFPVVAQAIAEGDTERARSRVERDIALAAWVVLLGAASVIACAPQIIEVLFQRGAFAARDTEATATVMRVYAVGLLGHTLVGALVRSYFSSNRPTWYPLAAMATGIVATSWIGAWTVGPWGVCGIAAANAAGITLSAALLLYGMGPRSVPIRKRQVLAELSKPVRAAVCATAAGAFVTSRIDGPVAGLAAGTATVTVVYFLLGRLMRAQAVQSFVLALRSVLSMTRRLPHARKRTRSHARPRPRRRDRVR
;
A
#
# COMPACT_ATOMS: atom_id res chain seq x y z
N MET A 1 -31.46 41.52 10.79
CA MET A 1 -32.81 41.19 10.29
C MET A 1 -33.10 39.73 10.59
N THR A 2 -33.83 39.52 11.69
CA THR A 2 -34.84 38.49 11.98
C THR A 2 -34.80 37.10 11.31
N LEU A 3 -34.71 36.08 12.18
CA LEU A 3 -35.11 34.67 12.06
C LEU A 3 -36.54 34.46 11.52
N PRO A 4 -36.87 33.22 11.09
CA PRO A 4 -37.71 32.32 11.91
C PRO A 4 -37.17 30.86 11.90
N ALA A 5 -37.10 30.09 12.99
CA ALA A 5 -38.12 29.56 13.92
C ALA A 5 -38.94 28.35 13.38
N ALA A 6 -38.49 27.15 13.78
CA ALA A 6 -39.18 25.95 14.26
C ALA A 6 -40.45 25.40 13.56
N ARG A 7 -40.41 24.09 13.24
CA ARG A 7 -41.54 23.16 13.43
C ARG A 7 -41.04 21.76 13.77
N ALA A 8 -41.48 21.27 14.93
CA ALA A 8 -41.33 19.91 15.44
C ALA A 8 -42.51 19.03 14.95
N ALA A 9 -42.25 17.74 14.72
CA ALA A 9 -43.28 16.72 14.58
C ALA A 9 -42.84 15.44 15.32
N THR A 10 -43.75 14.93 16.14
CA THR A 10 -43.69 13.83 17.11
C THR A 10 -43.92 12.44 16.47
N PRO A 11 -43.76 11.32 17.21
CA PRO A 11 -43.40 10.01 16.68
C PRO A 11 -44.58 9.05 16.40
N VAL A 12 -44.31 8.05 15.57
CA VAL A 12 -45.23 6.96 15.19
C VAL A 12 -45.31 5.90 16.29
N ALA A 13 -46.54 5.53 16.64
CA ALA A 13 -46.91 4.57 17.67
C ALA A 13 -46.90 3.10 17.19
N LYS A 14 -46.66 2.20 18.14
CA LYS A 14 -46.70 0.73 18.06
C LYS A 14 -48.12 0.21 17.88
N GLY A 15 -48.31 -0.76 16.96
CA GLY A 15 -49.49 -1.63 16.92
C GLY A 15 -49.13 -3.05 17.38
N GLN A 16 -49.75 -3.50 18.46
CA GLN A 16 -49.76 -4.88 18.94
C GLN A 16 -50.89 -5.65 18.22
N GLY A 17 -50.62 -6.88 17.80
CA GLY A 17 -51.64 -7.85 17.37
C GLY A 17 -51.35 -9.21 17.99
N LYS A 18 -52.10 -9.57 19.04
CA LYS A 18 -52.26 -10.94 19.55
C LYS A 18 -53.50 -11.54 18.87
N GLY A 19 -53.41 -12.80 18.46
CA GLY A 19 -54.54 -13.59 18.00
C GLY A 19 -54.13 -15.06 17.89
N GLN A 20 -54.40 -15.80 18.95
CA GLN A 20 -54.12 -17.22 19.16
C GLN A 20 -55.45 -17.96 18.97
N GLY A 21 -55.47 -19.04 18.20
CA GLY A 21 -56.68 -19.83 17.96
C GLY A 21 -56.35 -21.13 17.25
N SER A 22 -55.98 -22.14 18.04
CA SER A 22 -55.88 -23.55 17.65
C SER A 22 -57.17 -24.27 18.05
N GLY A 23 -57.75 -25.03 17.13
CA GLY A 23 -58.89 -25.91 17.37
C GLY A 23 -58.95 -26.96 16.27
N ASP A 24 -58.81 -28.20 16.68
CA ASP A 24 -58.67 -29.45 15.93
C ASP A 24 -60.05 -30.12 15.76
N GLU A 25 -60.23 -30.92 14.71
CA GLU A 25 -61.33 -31.87 14.38
C GLU A 25 -61.39 -31.94 12.83
N GLY A 26 -61.26 -33.04 12.09
CA GLY A 26 -61.33 -34.47 12.39
C GLY A 26 -62.25 -35.13 11.35
N GLY A 27 -61.71 -36.03 10.50
CA GLY A 27 -62.49 -37.11 9.87
C GLY A 27 -62.69 -37.10 8.33
N GLN A 28 -62.00 -38.05 7.68
CA GLN A 28 -62.49 -39.01 6.66
C GLN A 28 -63.07 -38.53 5.32
N GLU A 29 -62.99 -39.23 4.19
CA GLU A 29 -62.15 -40.23 3.53
C GLU A 29 -62.85 -40.46 2.16
N GLU A 30 -62.16 -41.03 1.17
CA GLU A 30 -62.65 -41.45 -0.17
C GLU A 30 -62.89 -40.32 -1.20
N GLY A 31 -62.39 -40.35 -2.45
CA GLY A 31 -61.68 -41.36 -3.22
C GLY A 31 -61.99 -41.11 -4.70
N TYR A 32 -60.99 -40.81 -5.53
CA TYR A 32 -61.04 -41.15 -6.96
C TYR A 32 -59.63 -41.17 -7.55
N ASP A 33 -59.33 -42.27 -8.22
CA ASP A 33 -58.04 -42.65 -8.79
C ASP A 33 -58.03 -42.40 -10.31
N ASP A 34 -56.82 -42.09 -10.77
CA ASP A 34 -56.22 -42.22 -12.10
C ASP A 34 -56.82 -41.56 -13.37
N GLY A 35 -55.93 -40.96 -14.17
CA GLY A 35 -56.26 -40.34 -15.45
C GLY A 35 -55.18 -39.42 -16.06
N SER A 36 -53.94 -39.92 -16.19
CA SER A 36 -52.87 -39.51 -17.13
C SER A 36 -53.16 -38.40 -18.17
N ALA A 37 -52.37 -37.31 -18.15
CA ALA A 37 -51.53 -36.85 -19.27
C ALA A 37 -50.93 -35.44 -19.02
N GLY A 38 -49.60 -35.29 -19.22
CA GLY A 38 -48.98 -34.00 -19.55
C GLY A 38 -47.83 -33.55 -18.64
N ASP A 39 -46.68 -34.20 -18.80
CA ASP A 39 -45.39 -33.79 -18.27
C ASP A 39 -44.99 -32.39 -18.80
N VAL A 40 -44.93 -31.40 -17.90
CA VAL A 40 -44.25 -30.11 -18.15
C VAL A 40 -43.17 -29.97 -17.09
N GLY A 41 -41.99 -30.51 -17.41
CA GLY A 41 -40.77 -30.32 -16.64
C GLY A 41 -40.41 -28.84 -16.56
N ILE A 42 -40.61 -28.24 -15.39
CA ILE A 42 -39.94 -27.00 -15.02
C ILE A 42 -38.52 -27.40 -14.63
N ALA A 43 -37.60 -27.22 -15.57
CA ALA A 43 -36.18 -27.38 -15.32
C ALA A 43 -35.72 -26.34 -14.29
N ASP A 44 -35.38 -26.81 -13.08
CA ASP A 44 -34.64 -26.04 -12.09
C ASP A 44 -33.29 -25.64 -12.67
N HIS A 45 -33.19 -24.42 -13.18
CA HIS A 45 -31.91 -23.80 -13.48
C HIS A 45 -31.22 -23.39 -12.17
N GLU A 46 -30.49 -24.33 -11.56
CA GLU A 46 -29.46 -24.00 -10.58
C GLU A 46 -28.46 -23.02 -11.24
N PRO A 47 -28.20 -21.84 -10.64
CA PRO A 47 -27.12 -20.99 -11.12
C PRO A 47 -25.81 -21.73 -10.90
N ALA A 48 -25.13 -22.08 -12.01
CA ALA A 48 -23.85 -22.78 -12.00
C ALA A 48 -22.85 -22.09 -11.07
N GLY A 49 -22.77 -22.62 -9.84
CA GLY A 49 -21.87 -22.16 -8.81
C GLY A 49 -20.43 -22.30 -9.31
N LEU A 50 -19.68 -21.19 -9.25
CA LEU A 50 -18.24 -21.17 -9.46
C LEU A 50 -17.59 -22.32 -8.68
N ALA A 51 -16.97 -23.27 -9.38
CA ALA A 51 -16.36 -24.45 -8.80
C ALA A 51 -15.50 -24.09 -7.57
N PRO A 52 -15.62 -24.81 -6.44
CA PRO A 52 -14.90 -24.46 -5.22
C PRO A 52 -13.40 -24.63 -5.44
N VAL A 53 -12.69 -23.49 -5.50
CA VAL A 53 -11.23 -23.46 -5.63
C VAL A 53 -10.63 -24.15 -4.40
N SER A 54 -9.80 -25.19 -4.63
CA SER A 54 -9.14 -25.91 -3.54
C SER A 54 -8.39 -24.94 -2.62
N ARG A 55 -8.71 -24.95 -1.33
CA ARG A 55 -8.07 -24.08 -0.31
C ARG A 55 -6.55 -24.16 -0.35
N LYS A 56 -5.98 -25.33 -0.72
CA LYS A 56 -4.53 -25.53 -0.88
C LYS A 56 -3.95 -24.77 -2.08
N PHE A 57 -4.68 -24.71 -3.20
CA PHE A 57 -4.25 -23.96 -4.39
C PHE A 57 -4.31 -22.45 -4.13
N LEU A 58 -5.37 -21.96 -3.47
CA LEU A 58 -5.50 -20.55 -3.10
C LEU A 58 -4.40 -20.12 -2.14
N ALA A 59 -4.13 -20.92 -1.09
CA ALA A 59 -3.05 -20.65 -0.14
C ALA A 59 -1.66 -20.62 -0.82
N LYS A 60 -1.39 -21.55 -1.75
CA LYS A 60 -0.12 -21.55 -2.50
C LYS A 60 -0.01 -20.31 -3.41
N ALA A 61 -1.08 -19.93 -4.10
CA ALA A 61 -1.09 -18.75 -4.96
C ALA A 61 -0.86 -17.46 -4.15
N THR A 62 -1.55 -17.30 -3.02
CA THR A 62 -1.36 -16.15 -2.11
C THR A 62 0.06 -16.09 -1.57
N LEU A 63 0.64 -17.23 -1.16
CA LEU A 63 2.03 -17.28 -0.68
C LEU A 63 3.02 -16.86 -1.77
N VAL A 64 2.89 -17.39 -2.99
CA VAL A 64 3.79 -17.04 -4.09
C VAL A 64 3.65 -15.56 -4.47
N THR A 65 2.43 -15.02 -4.51
CA THR A 65 2.18 -13.59 -4.71
C THR A 65 2.88 -12.75 -3.65
N ALA A 66 2.78 -13.12 -2.38
CA ALA A 66 3.45 -12.42 -1.29
C ALA A 66 4.99 -12.47 -1.43
N VAL A 67 5.54 -13.63 -1.78
CA VAL A 67 6.99 -13.80 -2.02
C VAL A 67 7.46 -12.92 -3.18
N LEU A 68 6.71 -12.85 -4.28
CA LEU A 68 7.05 -11.99 -5.42
C LEU A 68 6.98 -10.50 -5.06
N SER A 69 6.00 -10.07 -4.27
CA SER A 69 5.93 -8.69 -3.79
C SER A 69 7.14 -8.33 -2.91
N VAL A 70 7.54 -9.22 -2.00
CA VAL A 70 8.75 -9.05 -1.19
C VAL A 70 10.00 -9.03 -2.07
N ALA A 71 10.11 -9.94 -3.04
CA ALA A 71 11.22 -9.96 -3.98
C ALA A 71 11.31 -8.67 -4.83
N GLY A 72 10.16 -8.13 -5.26
CA GLY A 72 10.07 -6.86 -5.97
C GLY A 72 10.58 -5.68 -5.13
N ALA A 73 10.18 -5.63 -3.85
CA ALA A 73 10.66 -4.61 -2.91
C ALA A 73 12.18 -4.74 -2.63
N LEU A 74 12.67 -5.97 -2.43
CA LEU A 74 14.10 -6.24 -2.26
C LEU A 74 14.92 -5.86 -3.49
N LEU A 75 14.44 -6.18 -4.69
CA LEU A 75 15.08 -5.72 -5.93
C LEU A 75 15.03 -4.20 -6.10
N GLY A 76 13.99 -3.53 -5.58
CA GLY A 76 13.95 -2.07 -5.51
C GLY A 76 15.09 -1.51 -4.64
N LEU A 77 15.34 -2.13 -3.48
CA LEU A 77 16.49 -1.78 -2.65
C LEU A 77 17.82 -2.06 -3.38
N VAL A 78 17.95 -3.23 -4.03
CA VAL A 78 19.16 -3.56 -4.81
C VAL A 78 19.39 -2.57 -5.95
N ARG A 79 18.32 -2.10 -6.61
CA ARG A 79 18.40 -1.05 -7.63
C ARG A 79 18.98 0.23 -7.04
N ASP A 80 18.46 0.68 -5.90
CA ASP A 80 18.96 1.89 -5.23
C ASP A 80 20.42 1.72 -4.75
N GLN A 81 20.78 0.54 -4.24
CA GLN A 81 22.17 0.21 -3.88
C GLN A 81 23.09 0.17 -5.11
N SER A 82 22.59 -0.31 -6.25
CA SER A 82 23.34 -0.35 -7.50
C SER A 82 23.57 1.07 -8.05
N LEU A 83 22.54 1.93 -7.97
CA LEU A 83 22.65 3.34 -8.33
C LEU A 83 23.70 4.05 -7.44
N ALA A 84 23.61 3.88 -6.12
CA ALA A 84 24.58 4.43 -5.18
C ALA A 84 26.01 3.91 -5.42
N ARG A 85 26.16 2.59 -5.64
CA ARG A 85 27.47 1.97 -5.88
C ARG A 85 28.13 2.46 -7.17
N LEU A 86 27.36 2.60 -8.24
CA LEU A 86 27.89 2.90 -9.58
C LEU A 86 28.07 4.41 -9.82
N PHE A 87 27.15 5.24 -9.31
CA PHE A 87 27.11 6.68 -9.62
C PHE A 87 27.22 7.58 -8.38
N GLY A 88 27.18 7.03 -7.17
CA GLY A 88 27.35 7.78 -5.92
C GLY A 88 26.17 8.71 -5.61
N ALA A 89 26.40 9.68 -4.74
CA ALA A 89 25.47 10.78 -4.44
C ALA A 89 26.08 12.11 -4.92
N GLY A 90 25.78 12.48 -6.17
CA GLY A 90 26.32 13.69 -6.81
C GLY A 90 25.36 14.23 -7.88
N SER A 91 25.85 15.15 -8.71
CA SER A 91 25.05 15.85 -9.74
C SER A 91 24.32 14.91 -10.69
N ASP A 92 24.97 13.84 -11.11
CA ASP A 92 24.41 12.90 -12.08
C ASP A 92 23.25 12.11 -11.47
N THR A 93 23.43 11.60 -10.26
CA THR A 93 22.38 10.90 -9.51
C THR A 93 21.23 11.85 -9.20
N ASP A 94 21.50 13.10 -8.84
CA ASP A 94 20.48 14.13 -8.62
C ASP A 94 19.65 14.38 -9.89
N ALA A 95 20.29 14.53 -11.05
CA ALA A 95 19.63 14.70 -12.34
C ALA A 95 18.71 13.51 -12.68
N PHE A 96 19.18 12.27 -12.45
CA PHE A 96 18.35 11.08 -12.63
C PHE A 96 17.19 11.01 -11.62
N LEU A 97 17.40 11.40 -10.36
CA LEU A 97 16.34 11.40 -9.35
C LEU A 97 15.27 12.45 -9.63
N VAL A 98 15.60 13.56 -10.29
CA VAL A 98 14.60 14.49 -10.84
C VAL A 98 13.79 13.81 -11.94
N ALA A 99 14.43 13.14 -12.89
CA ALA A 99 13.74 12.36 -13.92
C ALA A 99 12.88 11.21 -13.34
N TRP A 100 13.32 10.59 -12.25
CA TRP A 100 12.59 9.52 -11.54
C TRP A 100 11.21 9.94 -11.03
N THR A 101 10.96 11.25 -10.92
CA THR A 101 9.61 11.78 -10.64
C THR A 101 8.56 11.22 -11.59
N VAL A 102 8.88 11.10 -12.88
CA VAL A 102 7.92 10.65 -13.89
C VAL A 102 7.44 9.21 -13.65
N PRO A 103 8.32 8.19 -13.54
CA PRO A 103 7.89 6.82 -13.24
C PRO A 103 7.26 6.70 -11.85
N GLU A 104 7.68 7.52 -10.88
CA GLU A 104 7.10 7.52 -9.53
C GLU A 104 5.61 7.91 -9.56
N PHE A 105 5.26 9.01 -10.23
CA PHE A 105 3.86 9.41 -10.42
C PHE A 105 3.09 8.47 -11.34
N ALA A 106 3.73 7.97 -12.41
CA ALA A 106 3.12 7.02 -13.32
C ALA A 106 2.75 5.71 -12.61
N ALA A 107 3.57 5.19 -11.69
CA ALA A 107 3.25 4.00 -10.92
C ALA A 107 2.01 4.22 -10.05
N THR A 108 1.97 5.31 -9.28
CA THR A 108 0.83 5.64 -8.42
C THR A 108 -0.46 5.80 -9.22
N LEU A 109 -0.42 6.53 -10.33
CA LEU A 109 -1.60 6.83 -11.14
C LEU A 109 -2.06 5.67 -12.02
N LEU A 110 -1.13 5.00 -12.69
CA LEU A 110 -1.45 4.07 -13.77
C LEU A 110 -1.47 2.61 -13.31
N ILE A 111 -0.78 2.27 -12.22
CA ILE A 111 -0.65 0.88 -11.75
C ILE A 111 -1.41 0.67 -10.43
N GLU A 112 -1.25 1.56 -9.47
CA GLU A 112 -1.66 1.33 -8.08
C GLU A 112 -3.05 1.87 -7.75
N ASP A 113 -3.21 3.19 -7.73
CA ASP A 113 -4.42 3.84 -7.25
C ASP A 113 -5.34 4.21 -8.43
N GLY A 114 -4.91 5.12 -9.30
CA GLY A 114 -5.80 5.78 -10.27
C GLY A 114 -6.54 4.82 -11.21
N LEU A 115 -5.81 4.16 -12.10
CA LEU A 115 -6.40 3.29 -13.11
C LEU A 115 -7.04 2.04 -12.51
N ALA A 116 -6.47 1.51 -11.42
CA ALA A 116 -6.97 0.31 -10.76
C ALA A 116 -8.37 0.52 -10.14
N PHE A 117 -8.64 1.70 -9.56
CA PHE A 117 -9.96 2.02 -9.00
C PHE A 117 -11.07 2.04 -10.04
N ILE A 118 -10.76 2.35 -11.30
CA ILE A 118 -11.74 2.44 -12.38
C ILE A 118 -11.85 1.10 -13.13
N LEU A 119 -10.71 0.51 -13.51
CA LEU A 119 -10.70 -0.66 -14.37
C LEU A 119 -11.05 -1.95 -13.64
N ILE A 120 -10.67 -2.14 -12.38
CA ILE A 120 -10.99 -3.39 -11.65
C ILE A 120 -12.51 -3.57 -11.53
N PRO A 121 -13.30 -2.56 -11.10
CA PRO A 121 -14.77 -2.66 -11.12
C PRO A 121 -15.33 -2.84 -12.52
N ALA A 122 -14.82 -2.12 -13.53
CA ALA A 122 -15.29 -2.25 -14.92
C ALA A 122 -15.12 -3.68 -15.46
N PHE A 123 -13.94 -4.29 -15.25
CA PHE A 123 -13.70 -5.68 -15.62
C PHE A 123 -14.53 -6.66 -14.78
N SER A 124 -14.76 -6.37 -13.50
CA SER A 124 -15.60 -7.22 -12.64
C SER A 124 -17.06 -7.21 -13.10
N MET A 125 -17.58 -6.05 -13.50
CA MET A 125 -18.92 -5.91 -14.07
C MET A 125 -19.04 -6.62 -15.41
N ALA A 126 -18.06 -6.46 -16.31
CA ALA A 126 -18.02 -7.18 -17.59
C ALA A 126 -17.98 -8.71 -17.37
N LEU A 127 -17.22 -9.18 -16.38
CA LEU A 127 -17.16 -10.60 -16.03
C LEU A 127 -18.48 -11.11 -15.43
N ALA A 128 -19.18 -10.30 -14.64
CA ALA A 128 -20.50 -10.64 -14.10
C ALA A 128 -21.56 -10.74 -15.21
N ARG A 129 -21.60 -9.77 -16.13
CA ARG A 129 -22.48 -9.82 -17.32
C ARG A 129 -22.21 -11.04 -18.19
N ARG A 130 -20.93 -11.36 -18.39
CA ARG A 130 -20.51 -12.58 -19.10
C ARG A 130 -21.02 -13.85 -18.42
N ALA A 131 -21.01 -13.91 -17.08
CA ALA A 131 -21.53 -15.06 -16.32
C ALA A 131 -23.07 -15.17 -16.39
N GLN A 132 -23.76 -14.05 -16.62
CA GLN A 132 -25.22 -13.99 -16.80
C GLN A 132 -25.67 -14.31 -18.24
N GLY A 133 -24.77 -14.69 -19.14
CA GLY A 133 -25.11 -15.06 -20.51
C GLY A 133 -25.41 -13.89 -21.43
N ALA A 134 -24.91 -12.68 -21.12
CA ALA A 134 -25.04 -11.53 -22.01
C ALA A 134 -24.48 -11.85 -23.42
N PRO A 135 -25.11 -11.35 -24.50
CA PRO A 135 -24.67 -11.60 -25.87
C PRO A 135 -23.23 -11.06 -26.11
N GLY A 136 -22.45 -11.83 -26.88
CA GLY A 136 -21.03 -11.54 -27.14
C GLY A 136 -20.08 -11.86 -25.97
N ASP A 137 -18.84 -11.36 -26.03
CA ASP A 137 -17.91 -11.37 -24.88
C ASP A 137 -17.76 -9.95 -24.33
N PRO A 138 -18.51 -9.57 -23.27
CA PRO A 138 -18.44 -8.23 -22.67
C PRO A 138 -17.02 -7.81 -22.26
N VAL A 139 -16.15 -8.77 -21.92
CA VAL A 139 -14.75 -8.48 -21.57
C VAL A 139 -13.96 -8.14 -22.83
N ALA A 140 -14.17 -8.87 -23.93
CA ALA A 140 -13.52 -8.57 -25.21
C ALA A 140 -14.00 -7.23 -25.78
N ALA A 141 -15.29 -6.92 -25.66
CA ALA A 141 -15.86 -5.63 -26.07
C ALA A 141 -15.27 -4.47 -25.24
N LEU A 142 -15.17 -4.63 -23.92
CA LEU A 142 -14.52 -3.65 -23.05
C LEU A 142 -13.06 -3.43 -23.45
N VAL A 143 -12.31 -4.50 -23.72
CA VAL A 143 -10.91 -4.40 -24.16
C VAL A 143 -10.79 -3.72 -25.53
N ALA A 144 -11.60 -4.13 -26.50
CA ALA A 144 -11.58 -3.57 -27.85
C ALA A 144 -11.90 -2.06 -27.87
N THR A 145 -12.78 -1.60 -26.99
CA THR A 145 -13.21 -0.19 -26.91
C THR A 145 -12.27 0.68 -26.08
N THR A 146 -11.72 0.16 -24.97
CA THR A 146 -10.95 0.99 -24.02
C THR A 146 -9.45 0.91 -24.22
N LEU A 147 -8.89 -0.26 -24.56
CA LEU A 147 -7.44 -0.44 -24.64
C LEU A 147 -6.79 0.45 -25.72
N PRO A 148 -7.28 0.54 -26.97
CA PRO A 148 -6.67 1.40 -27.98
C PRO A 148 -6.71 2.88 -27.60
N ARG A 149 -7.83 3.35 -27.03
CA ARG A 149 -8.02 4.74 -26.60
C ARG A 149 -7.08 5.11 -25.45
N LEU A 150 -6.99 4.24 -24.44
CA LEU A 150 -6.08 4.45 -23.31
C LEU A 150 -4.62 4.34 -23.73
N ALA A 151 -4.27 3.38 -24.60
CA ALA A 151 -2.91 3.27 -25.14
C ALA A 151 -2.51 4.53 -25.91
N LEU A 152 -3.41 5.06 -26.75
CA LEU A 152 -3.19 6.33 -27.45
C LEU A 152 -3.05 7.49 -26.46
N ALA A 153 -3.89 7.57 -25.42
CA ALA A 153 -3.79 8.59 -24.39
C ALA A 153 -2.46 8.52 -23.63
N PHE A 154 -2.01 7.33 -23.23
CA PHE A 154 -0.71 7.15 -22.56
C PHE A 154 0.46 7.49 -23.48
N ALA A 155 0.38 7.12 -24.76
CA ALA A 155 1.39 7.51 -25.76
C ALA A 155 1.43 9.02 -25.96
N ALA A 156 0.27 9.68 -26.05
CA ALA A 156 0.17 11.13 -26.19
C ALA A 156 0.72 11.86 -24.97
N VAL A 157 0.39 11.41 -23.75
CA VAL A 157 0.95 11.98 -22.50
C VAL A 157 2.45 11.73 -22.42
N GLY A 158 2.93 10.53 -22.76
CA GLY A 158 4.37 10.24 -22.81
C GLY A 158 5.10 11.14 -23.82
N ALA A 159 4.56 11.29 -25.03
CA ALA A 159 5.12 12.18 -26.05
C ALA A 159 5.12 13.65 -25.61
N LEU A 160 4.05 14.10 -24.95
CA LEU A 160 3.96 15.44 -24.37
C LEU A 160 5.05 15.66 -23.33
N LEU A 161 5.24 14.72 -22.39
CA LEU A 161 6.29 14.81 -21.38
C LEU A 161 7.70 14.79 -21.98
N ILE A 162 7.93 14.05 -23.08
CA ILE A 162 9.20 14.07 -23.81
C ILE A 162 9.44 15.44 -24.45
N ALA A 163 8.41 16.01 -25.08
CA ALA A 163 8.49 17.31 -25.73
C ALA A 163 8.69 18.45 -24.71
N THR A 164 8.00 18.38 -23.57
CA THR A 164 8.05 19.41 -22.51
C THR A 164 9.08 19.11 -21.42
N ALA A 165 9.92 18.08 -21.58
CA ALA A 165 10.95 17.70 -20.61
C ALA A 165 11.84 18.86 -20.14
N PRO A 166 12.30 19.80 -21.00
CA PRO A 166 13.05 20.97 -20.54
C PRO A 166 12.30 21.82 -19.52
N TYR A 167 11.04 22.19 -19.82
CA TYR A 167 10.20 22.99 -18.93
C TYR A 167 9.83 22.25 -17.66
N LEU A 168 9.65 20.92 -17.74
CA LEU A 168 9.38 20.10 -16.58
C LEU A 168 10.59 20.09 -15.63
N VAL A 169 11.80 19.91 -16.15
CA VAL A 169 13.03 19.94 -15.35
C VAL A 169 13.27 21.32 -14.76
N GLU A 170 13.09 22.38 -15.55
CA GLU A 170 13.19 23.77 -15.08
C GLU A 170 12.21 24.07 -13.93
N GLY A 171 10.96 23.62 -14.05
CA GLY A 171 9.97 23.79 -13.00
C GLY A 171 10.20 22.92 -11.75
N LEU A 172 10.78 21.73 -11.91
CA LEU A 172 11.01 20.78 -10.81
C LEU A 172 12.31 21.01 -10.05
N ALA A 173 13.36 21.45 -10.73
CA ALA A 173 14.70 21.54 -10.16
C ALA A 173 15.53 22.63 -10.86
N PRO A 174 15.14 23.91 -10.74
CA PRO A 174 15.78 25.02 -11.45
C PRO A 174 17.25 25.24 -11.06
N GLY A 175 17.67 24.81 -9.87
CA GLY A 175 19.04 25.02 -9.37
C GLY A 175 20.07 23.97 -9.83
N LEU A 176 19.68 23.00 -10.66
CA LEU A 176 20.59 21.95 -11.09
C LEU A 176 21.80 22.52 -11.89
N PRO A 177 23.03 22.03 -11.63
CA PRO A 177 24.22 22.49 -12.33
C PRO A 177 24.26 22.07 -13.80
N ASP A 178 23.72 20.87 -14.12
CA ASP A 178 23.54 20.38 -15.49
C ASP A 178 22.09 19.93 -15.73
N PRO A 179 21.20 20.86 -16.13
CA PRO A 179 19.83 20.52 -16.46
C PRO A 179 19.72 19.62 -17.70
N SER A 180 20.71 19.60 -18.60
CA SER A 180 20.64 18.87 -19.86
C SER A 180 20.61 17.35 -19.63
N LEU A 181 21.40 16.86 -18.68
CA LEU A 181 21.40 15.46 -18.26
C LEU A 181 20.05 15.05 -17.65
N ALA A 182 19.45 15.91 -16.83
CA ALA A 182 18.14 15.67 -16.25
C ALA A 182 17.05 15.64 -17.32
N VAL A 183 17.13 16.50 -18.33
CA VAL A 183 16.22 16.51 -19.49
C VAL A 183 16.33 15.23 -20.30
N ASP A 184 17.54 14.77 -20.61
CA ASP A 184 17.77 13.50 -21.31
C ASP A 184 17.18 12.31 -20.53
N CYS A 185 17.45 12.26 -19.22
CA CYS A 185 16.90 11.22 -18.36
C CYS A 185 15.37 11.31 -18.28
N THR A 186 14.81 12.52 -18.26
CA THR A 186 13.35 12.74 -18.23
C THR A 186 12.70 12.26 -19.52
N ARG A 187 13.30 12.55 -20.69
CA ARG A 187 12.82 12.04 -21.99
C ARG A 187 12.81 10.51 -22.03
N LEU A 188 13.89 9.88 -21.57
CA LEU A 188 14.01 8.42 -21.53
C LEU A 188 13.00 7.80 -20.56
N THR A 189 12.88 8.32 -19.34
CA THR A 189 11.95 7.80 -18.33
C THR A 189 10.49 8.08 -18.72
N ALA A 190 10.17 9.17 -19.42
CA ALA A 190 8.80 9.48 -19.88
C ALA A 190 8.21 8.42 -20.81
N THR A 191 9.05 7.65 -21.53
CA THR A 191 8.57 6.50 -22.32
C THR A 191 7.86 5.44 -21.46
N CYS A 192 8.17 5.37 -20.16
CA CYS A 192 7.54 4.41 -19.26
C CYS A 192 6.03 4.66 -19.07
N VAL A 193 5.51 5.87 -19.33
CA VAL A 193 4.08 6.20 -19.16
C VAL A 193 3.21 5.25 -19.98
N LEU A 194 3.60 4.97 -21.22
CA LEU A 194 2.90 4.00 -22.06
C LEU A 194 2.98 2.59 -21.46
N SER A 195 4.18 2.13 -21.11
CA SER A 195 4.37 0.78 -20.59
C SER A 195 3.71 0.56 -19.22
N PHE A 196 3.72 1.57 -18.34
CA PHE A 196 3.08 1.54 -17.03
C PHE A 196 1.56 1.56 -17.15
N GLY A 197 1.02 2.39 -18.06
CA GLY A 197 -0.40 2.39 -18.40
C GLY A 197 -0.88 1.03 -18.90
N LEU A 198 -0.14 0.42 -19.83
CA LEU A 198 -0.44 -0.93 -20.32
C LEU A 198 -0.28 -1.99 -19.23
N ALA A 199 0.79 -1.93 -18.43
CA ALA A 199 1.04 -2.88 -17.34
C ALA A 199 -0.06 -2.80 -16.27
N GLY A 200 -0.50 -1.60 -15.92
CA GLY A 200 -1.61 -1.33 -15.00
C GLY A 200 -2.95 -1.82 -15.54
N TYR A 201 -3.23 -1.57 -16.82
CA TYR A 201 -4.40 -2.10 -17.51
C TYR A 201 -4.44 -3.64 -17.46
N CYS A 202 -3.34 -4.29 -17.84
CA CYS A 202 -3.19 -5.75 -17.76
C CYS A 202 -3.36 -6.27 -16.32
N SER A 203 -2.78 -5.56 -15.35
CA SER A 203 -2.90 -5.90 -13.93
C SER A 203 -4.34 -5.79 -13.43
N ALA A 204 -5.08 -4.75 -13.81
CA ALA A 204 -6.48 -4.59 -13.45
C ALA A 204 -7.35 -5.73 -14.03
N ALA A 205 -7.14 -6.07 -15.31
CA ALA A 205 -7.83 -7.17 -15.96
C ALA A 205 -7.54 -8.51 -15.25
N LEU A 206 -6.28 -8.81 -14.94
CA LEU A 206 -5.89 -10.05 -14.27
C LEU A 206 -6.39 -10.12 -12.82
N ARG A 207 -6.36 -9.01 -12.07
CA ARG A 207 -6.87 -8.93 -10.70
C ARG A 207 -8.38 -9.16 -10.64
N ALA A 208 -9.15 -8.59 -11.58
CA ALA A 208 -10.58 -8.87 -11.71
C ALA A 208 -10.87 -10.36 -11.98
N HIS A 209 -10.02 -11.03 -12.76
CA HIS A 209 -10.06 -12.48 -12.99
C HIS A 209 -9.45 -13.32 -11.84
N ARG A 210 -9.18 -12.73 -10.67
CA ARG A 210 -8.57 -13.37 -9.49
C ARG A 210 -7.21 -14.03 -9.78
N ARG A 211 -6.43 -13.47 -10.72
CA ARG A 211 -5.06 -13.90 -11.04
C ARG A 211 -4.05 -12.89 -10.51
N PHE A 212 -3.47 -13.19 -9.34
CA PHE A 212 -2.57 -12.28 -8.63
C PHE A 212 -1.08 -12.51 -8.89
N LEU A 213 -0.72 -13.62 -9.55
CA LEU A 213 0.69 -14.00 -9.73
C LEU A 213 1.42 -13.07 -10.72
N ALA A 214 0.90 -12.92 -11.93
CA ALA A 214 1.51 -12.07 -12.96
C ALA A 214 1.55 -10.58 -12.55
N PRO A 215 0.48 -9.99 -11.96
CA PRO A 215 0.54 -8.64 -11.42
C PRO A 215 1.56 -8.45 -10.29
N ALA A 216 1.90 -9.51 -9.54
CA ALA A 216 2.92 -9.42 -8.48
C ALA A 216 4.36 -9.51 -9.00
N ALA A 217 4.57 -10.02 -10.22
CA ALA A 217 5.90 -10.16 -10.82
C ALA A 217 6.41 -8.87 -11.50
N ILE A 218 5.54 -7.87 -11.70
CA ILE A 218 5.86 -6.69 -12.51
C ILE A 218 7.05 -5.90 -11.93
N TYR A 219 7.09 -5.69 -10.61
CA TYR A 219 8.16 -4.93 -9.98
C TYR A 219 9.49 -5.71 -9.92
N VAL A 220 9.44 -7.03 -9.94
CA VAL A 220 10.64 -7.88 -10.12
C VAL A 220 11.23 -7.63 -11.49
N ALA A 221 10.40 -7.69 -12.54
CA ALA A 221 10.83 -7.46 -13.93
C ALA A 221 11.34 -6.03 -14.14
N TYR A 222 10.62 -5.04 -13.60
CA TYR A 222 10.98 -3.62 -13.66
C TYR A 222 12.35 -3.34 -13.07
N ASN A 223 12.57 -3.73 -11.79
CA ASN A 223 13.82 -3.47 -11.11
C ASN A 223 14.98 -4.28 -11.72
N THR A 224 14.73 -5.51 -12.20
CA THR A 224 15.73 -6.30 -12.92
C THR A 224 16.20 -5.61 -14.20
N GLY A 225 15.26 -5.04 -14.98
CA GLY A 225 15.59 -4.27 -16.19
C GLY A 225 16.47 -3.06 -15.88
N ILE A 226 16.16 -2.32 -14.83
CA ILE A 226 16.96 -1.16 -14.41
C ILE A 226 18.36 -1.58 -13.97
N ILE A 227 18.47 -2.59 -13.11
CA ILE A 227 19.75 -3.10 -12.62
C ILE A 227 20.61 -3.58 -13.80
N ALA A 228 20.06 -4.40 -14.69
CA ALA A 228 20.77 -4.91 -15.85
C ALA A 228 21.27 -3.78 -16.76
N ALA A 229 20.43 -2.77 -17.03
CA ALA A 229 20.83 -1.64 -17.86
C ALA A 229 21.97 -0.82 -17.24
N MET A 230 21.95 -0.58 -15.92
CA MET A 230 23.04 0.12 -15.22
C MET A 230 24.37 -0.64 -15.31
N PHE A 231 24.37 -1.96 -15.15
CA PHE A 231 25.60 -2.76 -15.24
C PHE A 231 26.13 -2.91 -16.67
N VAL A 232 25.24 -2.99 -17.68
CA VAL A 232 25.65 -3.17 -19.09
C VAL A 232 26.04 -1.85 -19.74
N LEU A 233 25.30 -0.77 -19.48
CA LEU A 233 25.46 0.52 -20.19
C LEU A 233 26.12 1.60 -19.32
N GLY A 234 26.21 1.41 -18.00
CA GLY A 234 26.67 2.45 -17.06
C GLY A 234 28.06 2.99 -17.34
N GLY A 235 28.99 2.16 -17.81
CA GLY A 235 30.35 2.61 -18.14
C GLY A 235 30.43 3.57 -19.34
N ARG A 236 29.49 3.49 -20.29
CA ARG A 236 29.50 4.35 -21.51
C ARG A 236 28.48 5.49 -21.43
N TRP A 237 27.33 5.26 -20.80
CA TRP A 237 26.20 6.19 -20.78
C TRP A 237 25.99 6.85 -19.42
N GLY A 238 26.82 6.53 -18.42
CA GLY A 238 26.70 7.06 -17.06
C GLY A 238 25.32 6.79 -16.49
N VAL A 239 24.77 7.77 -15.76
CA VAL A 239 23.45 7.66 -15.13
C VAL A 239 22.28 7.52 -16.12
N ARG A 240 22.45 7.92 -17.39
CA ARG A 240 21.43 7.72 -18.44
C ARG A 240 21.10 6.24 -18.62
N SER A 241 22.03 5.33 -18.29
CA SER A 241 21.79 3.88 -18.28
C SER A 241 20.63 3.48 -17.35
N ALA A 242 20.48 4.14 -16.20
CA ALA A 242 19.37 3.91 -15.28
C ALA A 242 18.04 4.37 -15.90
N ALA A 243 18.04 5.50 -16.61
CA ALA A 243 16.86 6.01 -17.32
C ALA A 243 16.43 5.11 -18.49
N VAL A 244 17.38 4.58 -19.27
CA VAL A 244 17.10 3.52 -20.27
C VAL A 244 16.56 2.28 -19.57
N GLY A 245 17.13 1.93 -18.42
CA GLY A 245 16.66 0.84 -17.58
C GLY A 245 15.21 0.97 -17.15
N VAL A 246 14.73 2.19 -16.87
CA VAL A 246 13.31 2.46 -16.56
C VAL A 246 12.42 2.17 -17.77
N ALA A 247 12.81 2.61 -18.96
CA ALA A 247 12.07 2.35 -20.20
C ALA A 247 11.98 0.84 -20.50
N VAL A 248 13.12 0.15 -20.49
CA VAL A 248 13.21 -1.30 -20.74
C VAL A 248 12.49 -2.08 -19.64
N GLY A 249 12.68 -1.69 -18.37
CA GLY A 249 11.98 -2.25 -17.22
C GLY A 249 10.47 -2.13 -17.35
N GLY A 250 9.97 -0.97 -17.80
CA GLY A 250 8.55 -0.76 -18.07
C GLY A 250 8.02 -1.72 -19.14
N ALA A 251 8.74 -1.88 -20.25
CA ALA A 251 8.37 -2.85 -21.28
C ALA A 251 8.34 -4.29 -20.74
N LEU A 252 9.32 -4.67 -19.91
CA LEU A 252 9.36 -5.97 -19.22
C LEU A 252 8.13 -6.20 -18.32
N MET A 253 7.58 -5.16 -17.67
CA MET A 253 6.33 -5.28 -16.89
C MET A 253 5.14 -5.70 -17.75
N VAL A 254 5.07 -5.24 -19.00
CA VAL A 254 4.01 -5.61 -19.94
C VAL A 254 4.23 -7.03 -20.44
N VAL A 255 5.46 -7.33 -20.90
CA VAL A 255 5.83 -8.64 -21.45
C VAL A 255 5.58 -9.76 -20.45
N THR A 256 5.90 -9.56 -19.17
CA THR A 256 5.68 -10.57 -18.12
C THR A 256 4.21 -10.91 -17.88
N GLN A 257 3.30 -9.97 -18.12
CA GLN A 257 1.87 -10.17 -17.94
C GLN A 257 1.17 -10.66 -19.21
N LEU A 258 1.70 -10.33 -20.38
CA LEU A 258 1.08 -10.55 -21.68
C LEU A 258 0.62 -12.00 -21.92
N PRO A 259 1.41 -13.06 -21.64
CA PRO A 259 0.96 -14.44 -21.84
C PRO A 259 -0.26 -14.81 -20.99
N SER A 260 -0.34 -14.27 -19.78
CA SER A 260 -1.46 -14.53 -18.86
C SER A 260 -2.74 -13.83 -19.34
N VAL A 261 -2.63 -12.61 -19.84
CA VAL A 261 -3.76 -11.85 -20.41
C VAL A 261 -4.25 -12.51 -21.70
N LEU A 262 -3.35 -12.83 -22.63
CA LEU A 262 -3.72 -13.48 -23.90
C LEU A 262 -4.38 -14.83 -23.67
N ARG A 263 -3.93 -15.60 -22.68
CA ARG A 263 -4.57 -16.89 -22.34
C ARG A 263 -6.00 -16.70 -21.83
N GLN A 264 -6.28 -15.64 -21.07
CA GLN A 264 -7.63 -15.33 -20.58
C GLN A 264 -8.55 -14.91 -21.73
N LEU A 265 -8.06 -14.04 -22.62
CA LEU A 265 -8.84 -13.56 -23.77
C LEU A 265 -9.07 -14.65 -24.82
N ARG A 266 -8.09 -15.54 -25.06
CA ARG A 266 -8.19 -16.61 -26.08
C ARG A 266 -9.02 -17.82 -25.65
N ARG A 267 -8.94 -18.26 -24.38
CA ARG A 267 -9.55 -19.51 -23.91
C ARG A 267 -11.07 -19.59 -24.09
N ARG A 268 -11.76 -18.47 -24.32
CA ARG A 268 -13.22 -18.45 -24.39
C ARG A 268 -13.79 -17.63 -25.55
N ARG A 269 -12.94 -17.13 -26.47
CA ARG A 269 -13.37 -16.60 -27.77
C ARG A 269 -13.83 -17.72 -28.72
N SER A 270 -13.39 -18.96 -28.49
CA SER A 270 -13.86 -20.15 -29.24
C SER A 270 -15.29 -20.61 -28.90
N ALA A 271 -16.06 -19.89 -28.07
CA ALA A 271 -17.36 -20.35 -27.58
C ALA A 271 -18.57 -19.49 -27.99
N VAL A 272 -18.38 -18.35 -28.68
CA VAL A 272 -19.49 -17.43 -29.01
C VAL A 272 -19.24 -16.77 -30.39
N PRO A 273 -20.22 -16.76 -31.33
CA PRO A 273 -20.13 -16.00 -32.57
C PRO A 273 -20.15 -14.47 -32.35
N ASP A 274 -19.48 -13.73 -33.24
CA ASP A 274 -19.37 -12.27 -33.21
C ASP A 274 -20.72 -11.58 -33.50
N GLU A 275 -21.46 -11.23 -32.45
CA GLU A 275 -22.41 -10.11 -32.50
C GLU A 275 -22.06 -9.11 -31.38
N ILE A 276 -21.57 -7.95 -31.80
CA ILE A 276 -21.19 -6.85 -30.91
C ILE A 276 -22.44 -5.99 -30.71
N VAL A 277 -23.23 -6.28 -29.68
CA VAL A 277 -24.31 -5.38 -29.24
C VAL A 277 -23.75 -4.45 -28.18
N VAL A 278 -23.77 -3.15 -28.50
CA VAL A 278 -23.26 -2.07 -27.65
C VAL A 278 -24.41 -1.54 -26.80
N GLU A 279 -24.33 -1.70 -25.49
CA GLU A 279 -25.20 -0.99 -24.56
C GLU A 279 -24.32 -0.06 -23.69
N GLU A 280 -24.50 1.25 -23.87
CA GLU A 280 -23.78 2.27 -23.11
C GLU A 280 -24.14 2.14 -21.63
N THR A 281 -23.15 1.76 -20.82
CA THR A 281 -23.36 1.57 -19.39
C THR A 281 -23.29 2.92 -18.68
N SER A 282 -24.46 3.53 -18.50
CA SER A 282 -24.75 4.75 -17.75
C SER A 282 -24.66 4.55 -16.23
N GLY A 283 -23.52 4.07 -15.73
CA GLY A 283 -23.23 3.90 -14.29
C GLY A 283 -22.04 4.74 -13.76
N ALA A 284 -21.40 5.55 -14.62
CA ALA A 284 -20.11 6.19 -14.33
C ALA A 284 -20.11 7.38 -13.33
N PRO A 285 -21.11 8.28 -13.24
CA PRO A 285 -20.91 9.54 -12.53
C PRO A 285 -20.84 9.37 -11.00
N MET A 286 -21.54 8.38 -10.44
CA MET A 286 -21.58 8.16 -8.99
C MET A 286 -20.28 7.52 -8.45
N ALA A 287 -19.60 6.71 -9.26
CA ALA A 287 -18.32 6.10 -8.88
C ALA A 287 -17.16 7.10 -8.90
N PHE A 288 -17.15 8.04 -9.86
CA PHE A 288 -16.07 9.03 -9.97
C PHE A 288 -16.02 10.00 -8.77
N ALA A 289 -17.18 10.47 -8.30
CA ALA A 289 -17.26 11.37 -7.14
C ALA A 289 -16.76 10.73 -5.83
N LEU A 290 -16.83 9.40 -5.71
CA LEU A 290 -16.33 8.64 -4.55
C LEU A 290 -14.82 8.41 -4.62
N VAL A 291 -14.27 8.20 -5.82
CA VAL A 291 -12.84 7.89 -6.03
C VAL A 291 -11.98 9.15 -6.12
N ALA A 292 -12.52 10.25 -6.65
CA ALA A 292 -11.77 11.50 -6.85
C ALA A 292 -11.07 12.03 -5.58
N PRO A 293 -11.71 12.07 -4.38
CA PRO A 293 -11.03 12.52 -3.17
C PRO A 293 -9.87 11.62 -2.74
N VAL A 294 -9.97 10.30 -2.98
CA VAL A 294 -8.91 9.32 -2.65
C VAL A 294 -7.72 9.52 -3.58
N LEU A 295 -7.98 9.64 -4.88
CA LEU A 295 -6.95 9.83 -5.89
C LEU A 295 -6.24 11.18 -5.71
N LEU A 296 -6.99 12.26 -5.49
CA LEU A 296 -6.42 13.58 -5.24
C LEU A 296 -5.64 13.63 -3.93
N PHE A 297 -6.08 12.92 -2.89
CA PHE A 297 -5.30 12.79 -1.66
C PHE A 297 -3.96 12.08 -1.91
N ALA A 298 -3.97 10.96 -2.65
CA ALA A 298 -2.76 10.24 -3.00
C ALA A 298 -1.79 11.11 -3.82
N LEU A 299 -2.31 11.83 -4.82
CA LEU A 299 -1.55 12.78 -5.64
C LEU A 299 -0.97 13.93 -4.83
N THR A 300 -1.77 14.49 -3.92
CA THR A 300 -1.32 15.57 -3.03
C THR A 300 -0.21 15.03 -2.13
N ARG A 301 -0.37 13.86 -1.53
CA ARG A 301 0.71 13.23 -0.75
C ARG A 301 1.98 13.00 -1.58
N GLN A 302 1.83 12.59 -2.85
CA GLN A 302 2.95 12.33 -3.76
C GLN A 302 3.65 13.63 -4.21
N SER A 303 2.95 14.77 -4.25
CA SER A 303 3.54 16.06 -4.62
C SER A 303 4.56 16.59 -3.62
N GLN A 304 4.58 16.07 -2.41
CA GLN A 304 5.59 16.40 -1.41
C GLN A 304 7.01 16.23 -1.94
N VAL A 305 7.28 15.16 -2.69
CA VAL A 305 8.61 14.90 -3.26
C VAL A 305 9.01 15.97 -4.29
N LEU A 306 8.04 16.59 -4.97
CA LEU A 306 8.32 17.67 -5.93
C LEU A 306 8.86 18.91 -5.22
N ILE A 307 8.27 19.26 -4.07
CA ILE A 307 8.69 20.41 -3.26
C ILE A 307 10.09 20.16 -2.70
N GLU A 308 10.37 18.95 -2.24
CA GLU A 308 11.70 18.58 -1.75
C GLU A 308 12.75 18.69 -2.85
N ARG A 309 12.47 18.17 -4.06
CA ARG A 309 13.36 18.27 -5.22
C ARG A 309 13.58 19.72 -5.64
N PHE A 310 12.53 20.53 -5.66
CA PHE A 310 12.60 21.95 -6.00
C PHE A 310 13.53 22.71 -5.04
N LEU A 311 13.32 22.58 -3.74
CA LEU A 311 14.15 23.24 -2.73
C LEU A 311 15.59 22.69 -2.75
N ALA A 312 15.74 21.37 -2.83
CA ALA A 312 17.06 20.72 -2.82
C ALA A 312 17.89 21.02 -4.06
N SER A 313 17.26 21.35 -5.19
CA SER A 313 17.99 21.72 -6.42
C SER A 313 18.85 22.97 -6.24
N THR A 314 18.52 23.85 -5.28
CA THR A 314 19.30 25.06 -4.99
C THR A 314 20.52 24.82 -4.09
N LEU A 315 20.65 23.60 -3.54
CA LEU A 315 21.74 23.20 -2.67
C LEU A 315 22.88 22.54 -3.45
N PRO A 316 24.07 22.36 -2.83
CA PRO A 316 25.19 21.67 -3.47
C PRO A 316 24.81 20.27 -3.98
N ALA A 317 25.50 19.85 -5.04
CA ALA A 317 25.29 18.54 -5.67
C ALA A 317 25.34 17.39 -4.64
N GLY A 318 24.42 16.44 -4.77
CA GLY A 318 24.20 15.33 -3.86
C GLY A 318 23.04 15.56 -2.88
N ALA A 319 22.53 16.79 -2.74
CA ALA A 319 21.42 17.10 -1.83
C ALA A 319 20.15 16.28 -2.12
N ILE A 320 19.76 16.16 -3.40
CA ILE A 320 18.59 15.38 -3.81
C ILE A 320 18.81 13.89 -3.53
N SER A 321 20.02 13.40 -3.82
CA SER A 321 20.45 12.03 -3.54
C SER A 321 20.39 11.69 -2.05
N HIS A 322 20.98 12.52 -1.19
CA HIS A 322 20.99 12.30 0.26
C HIS A 322 19.56 12.29 0.83
N LEU A 323 18.67 13.19 0.40
CA LEU A 323 17.25 13.17 0.78
C LEU A 323 16.57 11.86 0.36
N ASN A 324 16.74 11.47 -0.90
CA ASN A 324 16.11 10.27 -1.44
C ASN A 324 16.57 8.98 -0.72
N TYR A 325 17.87 8.81 -0.49
CA TYR A 325 18.38 7.64 0.23
C TYR A 325 17.94 7.65 1.71
N ALA A 326 18.04 8.80 2.38
CA ALA A 326 17.62 8.96 3.77
C ALA A 326 16.13 8.66 3.96
N GLN A 327 15.27 9.23 3.10
CA GLN A 327 13.82 9.07 3.20
C GLN A 327 13.40 7.61 3.01
N LYS A 328 13.95 6.91 2.00
CA LYS A 328 13.60 5.51 1.74
C LYS A 328 13.91 4.59 2.91
N VAL A 329 15.08 4.76 3.52
CA VAL A 329 15.46 3.96 4.69
C VAL A 329 14.64 4.34 5.92
N ALA A 330 14.45 5.64 6.17
CA ALA A 330 13.65 6.12 7.31
C ALA A 330 12.21 5.59 7.26
N GLN A 331 11.63 5.40 6.07
CA GLN A 331 10.24 4.95 5.91
C GLN A 331 10.02 3.45 6.19
N ILE A 332 11.08 2.63 6.33
CA ILE A 332 10.93 1.19 6.57
C ILE A 332 10.10 0.89 7.84
N PRO A 333 10.40 1.48 9.03
CA PRO A 333 9.55 1.41 10.22
C PRO A 333 8.07 1.76 9.99
N MET A 334 7.82 2.84 9.24
CA MET A 334 6.47 3.32 8.95
C MET A 334 5.70 2.29 8.11
N THR A 335 6.34 1.71 7.09
CA THR A 335 5.71 0.68 6.24
C THR A 335 5.30 -0.56 7.05
N LEU A 336 6.17 -1.03 7.96
CA LEU A 336 5.84 -2.14 8.87
C LEU A 336 4.68 -1.80 9.81
N SER A 337 4.66 -0.56 10.33
CA SER A 337 3.59 -0.07 11.18
C SER A 337 2.24 -0.01 10.44
N LEU A 338 2.22 0.53 9.22
CA LEU A 338 1.00 0.62 8.41
C LEU A 338 0.48 -0.74 7.93
N MET A 339 1.34 -1.75 7.81
CA MET A 339 0.90 -3.12 7.54
C MET A 339 -0.02 -3.65 8.63
N LEU A 340 0.25 -3.34 9.90
CA LEU A 340 -0.62 -3.70 11.03
C LEU A 340 -2.00 -3.06 10.88
N CYS A 341 -2.05 -1.74 10.61
CA CYS A 341 -3.31 -1.04 10.37
C CYS A 341 -4.10 -1.63 9.19
N THR A 342 -3.40 -2.10 8.15
CA THR A 342 -4.04 -2.68 6.96
C THR A 342 -4.69 -4.03 7.28
N VAL A 343 -4.05 -4.86 8.11
CA VAL A 343 -4.58 -6.16 8.53
C VAL A 343 -5.79 -6.02 9.45
N THR A 344 -5.82 -4.99 10.28
CA THR A 344 -6.93 -4.75 11.22
C THR A 344 -8.08 -3.97 10.60
N PHE A 345 -7.85 -3.27 9.48
CA PHE A 345 -8.83 -2.42 8.82
C PHE A 345 -10.17 -3.09 8.46
N PRO A 346 -10.22 -4.34 7.92
CA PRO A 346 -11.49 -4.99 7.61
C PRO A 346 -12.41 -5.13 8.84
N VAL A 347 -11.85 -5.33 10.03
CA VAL A 347 -12.61 -5.42 11.29
C VAL A 347 -13.25 -4.07 11.65
N VAL A 348 -12.55 -2.96 11.36
CA VAL A 348 -13.07 -1.60 11.56
C VAL A 348 -14.21 -1.33 10.56
N ALA A 349 -13.99 -1.65 9.28
CA ALA A 349 -15.00 -1.47 8.24
C ALA A 349 -16.27 -2.27 8.53
N GLN A 350 -16.13 -3.52 9.00
CA GLN A 350 -17.24 -4.36 9.43
C GLN A 350 -18.01 -3.75 10.61
N ALA A 351 -17.32 -3.30 11.66
CA ALA A 351 -17.98 -2.66 12.81
C ALA A 351 -18.73 -1.37 12.44
N ILE A 352 -18.20 -0.60 11.47
CA ILE A 352 -18.89 0.58 10.92
C ILE A 352 -20.16 0.16 10.16
N ALA A 353 -20.07 -0.88 9.33
CA ALA A 353 -21.21 -1.39 8.56
C ALA A 353 -22.31 -1.98 9.47
N GLU A 354 -21.93 -2.58 10.60
CA GLU A 354 -22.84 -3.09 11.63
C GLU A 354 -23.43 -1.98 12.54
N GLY A 355 -22.99 -0.73 12.39
CA GLY A 355 -23.43 0.40 13.22
C GLY A 355 -22.82 0.42 14.63
N ASP A 356 -21.90 -0.48 14.95
CA ASP A 356 -21.22 -0.58 16.26
C ASP A 356 -20.07 0.44 16.35
N THR A 357 -20.46 1.69 16.58
CA THR A 357 -19.53 2.84 16.65
C THR A 357 -18.51 2.74 17.79
N GLU A 358 -18.84 2.13 18.93
CA GLU A 358 -17.91 2.01 20.07
C GLU A 358 -16.87 0.90 19.82
N ARG A 359 -17.25 -0.19 19.16
CA ARG A 359 -16.29 -1.21 18.70
C ARG A 359 -15.37 -0.65 17.61
N ALA A 360 -15.91 0.08 16.63
CA ALA A 360 -15.11 0.74 15.61
C ALA A 360 -14.12 1.74 16.24
N ARG A 361 -14.60 2.59 17.16
CA ARG A 361 -13.80 3.56 17.92
C ARG A 361 -12.66 2.90 18.68
N SER A 362 -13.00 1.96 19.56
CA SER A 362 -12.01 1.28 20.41
C SER A 362 -10.97 0.55 19.57
N ARG A 363 -11.35 0.05 18.39
CA ARG A 363 -10.41 -0.57 17.46
C ARG A 363 -9.46 0.43 16.82
N VAL A 364 -9.98 1.55 16.30
CA VAL A 364 -9.14 2.60 15.72
C VAL A 364 -8.16 3.18 16.74
N GLU A 365 -8.61 3.43 17.98
CA GLU A 365 -7.75 3.92 19.07
C GLU A 365 -6.60 2.94 19.38
N ARG A 366 -6.90 1.63 19.41
CA ARG A 366 -5.88 0.58 19.62
C ARG A 366 -4.92 0.46 18.44
N ASP A 367 -5.43 0.53 17.22
CA ASP A 367 -4.61 0.41 16.02
C ASP A 367 -3.65 1.61 15.90
N ILE A 368 -4.11 2.83 16.20
CA ILE A 368 -3.25 4.03 16.27
C ILE A 368 -2.17 3.86 17.34
N ALA A 369 -2.53 3.39 18.54
CA ALA A 369 -1.56 3.19 19.61
C ALA A 369 -0.52 2.12 19.23
N LEU A 370 -0.95 0.97 18.68
CA LEU A 370 -0.05 -0.09 18.23
C LEU A 370 0.87 0.39 17.11
N ALA A 371 0.32 1.11 16.12
CA ALA A 371 1.10 1.69 15.03
C ALA A 371 2.15 2.68 15.54
N ALA A 372 1.79 3.53 16.51
CA ALA A 372 2.72 4.44 17.15
C ALA A 372 3.85 3.69 17.89
N TRP A 373 3.50 2.63 18.62
CA TRP A 373 4.50 1.79 19.32
C TRP A 373 5.51 1.18 18.35
N VAL A 374 5.06 0.68 17.20
CA VAL A 374 5.93 0.03 16.21
C VAL A 374 6.77 1.05 15.45
N VAL A 375 6.18 2.14 14.97
CA VAL A 375 6.94 3.15 14.22
C VAL A 375 7.98 3.83 15.10
N LEU A 376 7.65 4.14 16.36
CA LEU A 376 8.58 4.83 17.26
C LEU A 376 9.73 3.94 17.75
N LEU A 377 9.52 2.62 17.84
CA LEU A 377 10.62 1.66 18.04
C LEU A 377 11.61 1.72 16.87
N GLY A 378 11.08 1.67 15.64
CA GLY A 378 11.91 1.73 14.44
C GLY A 378 12.54 3.10 14.24
N ALA A 379 11.84 4.20 14.52
CA ALA A 379 12.38 5.56 14.47
C ALA A 379 13.54 5.74 15.47
N ALA A 380 13.38 5.26 16.70
CA ALA A 380 14.45 5.27 17.70
C ALA A 380 15.68 4.48 17.22
N SER A 381 15.45 3.32 16.61
CA SER A 381 16.52 2.47 16.05
C SER A 381 17.25 3.16 14.88
N VAL A 382 16.48 3.76 13.98
CA VAL A 382 16.99 4.51 12.83
C VAL A 382 17.81 5.72 13.28
N ILE A 383 17.33 6.48 14.27
CA ILE A 383 18.05 7.67 14.77
C ILE A 383 19.36 7.27 15.45
N ALA A 384 19.30 6.27 16.34
CA ALA A 384 20.45 5.81 17.12
C ALA A 384 21.55 5.18 16.25
N CYS A 385 21.17 4.44 15.21
CA CYS A 385 22.09 3.67 14.38
C CYS A 385 22.25 4.25 12.97
N ALA A 386 21.93 5.54 12.77
CA ALA A 386 21.83 6.11 11.43
C ALA A 386 23.08 5.93 10.55
N PRO A 387 24.31 6.25 11.03
CA PRO A 387 25.52 6.05 10.24
C PRO A 387 25.73 4.59 9.86
N GLN A 388 25.55 3.66 10.81
CA GLN A 388 25.76 2.23 10.59
C GLN A 388 24.78 1.66 9.58
N ILE A 389 23.51 2.10 9.62
CA ILE A 389 22.50 1.66 8.65
C ILE A 389 22.89 2.11 7.25
N ILE A 390 23.24 3.38 7.05
CA ILE A 390 23.61 3.90 5.73
C ILE A 390 24.92 3.27 5.24
N GLU A 391 25.90 3.08 6.13
CA GLU A 391 27.17 2.44 5.81
C GLU A 391 26.95 1.02 5.28
N VAL A 392 26.22 0.20 6.03
CA VAL A 392 25.93 -1.19 5.64
C VAL A 392 25.15 -1.25 4.33
N LEU A 393 24.20 -0.34 4.12
CA LEU A 393 23.32 -0.38 2.95
C LEU A 393 23.98 0.21 1.69
N PHE A 394 24.70 1.32 1.80
CA PHE A 394 25.07 2.14 0.64
C PHE A 394 26.57 2.45 0.51
N GLN A 395 27.37 2.48 1.59
CA GLN A 395 28.77 2.91 1.52
C GLN A 395 29.67 1.92 0.79
N ARG A 396 29.67 2.00 -0.54
CA ARG A 396 30.36 1.10 -1.46
C ARG A 396 30.60 1.81 -2.80
N GLY A 397 31.73 1.54 -3.45
CA GLY A 397 31.99 2.08 -4.78
C GLY A 397 32.04 3.62 -4.78
N ALA A 398 31.22 4.24 -5.63
CA ALA A 398 31.15 5.70 -5.76
C ALA A 398 30.47 6.42 -4.58
N PHE A 399 29.81 5.69 -3.67
CA PHE A 399 29.19 6.27 -2.47
C PHE A 399 30.19 6.31 -1.30
N ALA A 400 30.68 7.49 -0.97
CA ALA A 400 31.78 7.70 -0.03
C ALA A 400 31.31 7.84 1.43
N ALA A 401 32.26 7.83 2.38
CA ALA A 401 31.97 8.02 3.80
C ALA A 401 31.28 9.38 4.10
N ARG A 402 31.66 10.43 3.36
CA ARG A 402 30.99 11.75 3.45
C ARG A 402 29.50 11.69 3.09
N ASP A 403 29.14 10.86 2.10
CA ASP A 403 27.75 10.69 1.67
C ASP A 403 26.97 9.93 2.74
N THR A 404 27.63 9.00 3.42
CA THR A 404 27.07 8.26 4.55
C THR A 404 26.75 9.17 5.71
N GLU A 405 27.67 10.06 6.10
CA GLU A 405 27.46 11.03 7.18
C GLU A 405 26.33 12.02 6.85
N ALA A 406 26.33 12.59 5.65
CA ALA A 406 25.31 13.51 5.19
C ALA A 406 23.92 12.85 5.17
N THR A 407 23.82 11.67 4.54
CA THR A 407 22.58 10.90 4.45
C THR A 407 22.09 10.45 5.83
N ALA A 408 22.99 10.03 6.72
CA ALA A 408 22.62 9.62 8.08
C ALA A 408 22.05 10.78 8.90
N THR A 409 22.61 11.99 8.76
CA THR A 409 22.11 13.19 9.43
C THR A 409 20.71 13.55 8.95
N VAL A 410 20.49 13.56 7.63
CA VAL A 410 19.18 13.79 7.01
C VAL A 410 18.17 12.72 7.44
N MET A 411 18.60 11.46 7.52
CA MET A 411 17.76 10.33 7.95
C MET A 411 17.27 10.48 9.39
N ARG A 412 18.12 11.00 10.30
CA ARG A 412 17.73 11.29 11.69
C ARG A 412 16.61 12.33 11.75
N VAL A 413 16.69 13.38 10.91
CA VAL A 413 15.67 14.42 10.85
C VAL A 413 14.35 13.87 10.28
N TYR A 414 14.41 13.12 9.17
CA TYR A 414 13.22 12.45 8.62
C TYR A 414 12.55 11.50 9.62
N ALA A 415 13.34 10.81 10.45
CA ALA A 415 12.82 9.86 11.42
C ALA A 415 11.88 10.52 12.46
N VAL A 416 12.06 11.81 12.75
CA VAL A 416 11.17 12.60 13.63
C VAL A 416 9.75 12.71 13.02
N GLY A 417 9.64 12.81 11.69
CA GLY A 417 8.37 12.89 10.97
C GLY A 417 7.62 11.57 10.81
N LEU A 418 8.23 10.42 11.15
CA LEU A 418 7.65 9.09 10.87
C LEU A 418 6.34 8.84 11.61
N LEU A 419 6.20 9.37 12.82
CA LEU A 419 4.93 9.29 13.55
C LEU A 419 3.82 10.03 12.79
N GLY A 420 4.10 11.23 12.28
CA GLY A 420 3.17 12.00 11.46
C GLY A 420 2.75 11.23 10.21
N HIS A 421 3.72 10.70 9.45
CA HIS A 421 3.44 9.86 8.28
C HIS A 421 2.58 8.63 8.61
N THR A 422 2.89 7.96 9.72
CA THR A 422 2.13 6.78 10.17
C THR A 422 0.69 7.15 10.54
N LEU A 423 0.51 8.25 11.28
CA LEU A 423 -0.82 8.72 11.66
C LEU A 423 -1.63 9.14 10.44
N VAL A 424 -1.06 9.89 9.49
CA VAL A 424 -1.75 10.23 8.24
C VAL A 424 -2.22 8.97 7.50
N GLY A 425 -1.34 7.98 7.32
CA GLY A 425 -1.68 6.73 6.64
C GLY A 425 -2.70 5.88 7.41
N ALA A 426 -2.65 5.86 8.74
CA ALA A 426 -3.61 5.13 9.56
C ALA A 426 -5.00 5.80 9.56
N LEU A 427 -5.04 7.12 9.78
CA LEU A 427 -6.26 7.90 9.93
C LEU A 427 -7.05 8.01 8.63
N VAL A 428 -6.37 8.16 7.49
CA VAL A 428 -7.04 8.33 6.19
C VAL A 428 -7.94 7.16 5.83
N ARG A 429 -7.56 5.94 6.26
CA ARG A 429 -8.37 4.72 6.02
C ARG A 429 -9.75 4.82 6.68
N SER A 430 -9.85 5.39 7.88
CA SER A 430 -11.13 5.60 8.57
C SER A 430 -12.02 6.63 7.86
N TYR A 431 -11.42 7.66 7.26
CA TYR A 431 -12.15 8.66 6.48
C TYR A 431 -12.73 8.07 5.19
N PHE A 432 -11.95 7.31 4.44
CA PHE A 432 -12.40 6.72 3.18
C PHE A 432 -13.29 5.48 3.35
N SER A 433 -13.28 4.85 4.53
CA SER A 433 -14.22 3.77 4.86
C SER A 433 -15.62 4.26 5.25
N SER A 434 -15.77 5.55 5.56
CA SER A 434 -17.06 6.10 5.98
C SER A 434 -17.97 6.26 4.75
N ASN A 435 -19.27 6.00 4.90
CA ASN A 435 -20.27 6.03 3.81
C ASN A 435 -20.46 7.40 3.13
N ARG A 436 -19.63 8.40 3.42
CA ARG A 436 -19.69 9.74 2.83
C ARG A 436 -18.31 10.16 2.29
N PRO A 437 -18.16 10.40 0.98
CA PRO A 437 -16.93 10.94 0.43
C PRO A 437 -16.65 12.29 1.07
N THR A 438 -15.48 12.40 1.68
CA THR A 438 -15.10 13.60 2.42
C THR A 438 -13.82 14.17 1.81
N TRP A 439 -13.86 15.44 1.43
CA TRP A 439 -12.71 16.20 0.90
C TRP A 439 -11.71 16.64 1.99
N TYR A 440 -12.05 16.40 3.25
CA TYR A 440 -11.26 16.81 4.41
C TYR A 440 -9.85 16.21 4.46
N PRO A 441 -9.61 14.91 4.17
CA PRO A 441 -8.25 14.39 4.18
C PRO A 441 -7.35 15.03 3.13
N LEU A 442 -7.92 15.34 1.95
CA LEU A 442 -7.24 16.12 0.92
C LEU A 442 -6.87 17.51 1.45
N ALA A 443 -7.82 18.24 2.04
CA ALA A 443 -7.57 19.58 2.58
C ALA A 443 -6.53 19.57 3.70
N ALA A 444 -6.55 18.58 4.60
CA ALA A 444 -5.57 18.41 5.66
C ALA A 444 -4.17 18.16 5.09
N MET A 445 -4.05 17.27 4.09
CA MET A 445 -2.77 17.03 3.41
C MET A 445 -2.26 18.27 2.68
N ALA A 446 -3.12 18.97 1.93
CA ALA A 446 -2.76 20.19 1.23
C ALA A 446 -2.27 21.28 2.20
N THR A 447 -2.90 21.40 3.37
CA THR A 447 -2.46 22.33 4.43
C THR A 447 -1.07 21.98 4.95
N GLY A 448 -0.80 20.69 5.20
CA GLY A 448 0.53 20.25 5.61
C GLY A 448 1.59 20.49 4.53
N ILE A 449 1.23 20.33 3.25
CA ILE A 449 2.13 20.63 2.13
C ILE A 449 2.45 22.11 2.03
N VAL A 450 1.45 22.99 2.19
CA VAL A 450 1.69 24.44 2.26
C VAL A 450 2.64 24.77 3.41
N ALA A 451 2.46 24.13 4.57
CA ALA A 451 3.38 24.29 5.69
C ALA A 451 4.79 23.76 5.38
N THR A 452 4.92 22.59 4.72
CA THR A 452 6.22 22.05 4.26
C THR A 452 6.90 23.03 3.31
N SER A 453 6.19 23.57 2.31
CA SER A 453 6.76 24.54 1.36
C SER A 453 7.20 25.82 2.06
N TRP A 454 6.38 26.35 2.96
CA TRP A 454 6.68 27.58 3.70
C TRP A 454 7.88 27.40 4.62
N ILE A 455 7.85 26.38 5.48
CA ILE A 455 8.96 26.08 6.41
C ILE A 455 10.22 25.73 5.62
N GLY A 456 10.10 24.98 4.54
CA GLY A 456 11.20 24.58 3.67
C GLY A 456 11.90 25.79 3.04
N ALA A 457 11.14 26.74 2.50
CA ALA A 457 11.70 27.96 1.92
C ALA A 457 12.52 28.79 2.94
N TRP A 458 12.13 28.78 4.22
CA TRP A 458 12.84 29.51 5.27
C TRP A 458 14.04 28.73 5.83
N THR A 459 13.97 27.40 5.84
CA THR A 459 14.99 26.54 6.48
C THR A 459 16.04 26.01 5.51
N VAL A 460 15.79 26.02 4.20
CA VAL A 460 16.74 25.54 3.18
C VAL A 460 18.04 26.33 3.18
N GLY A 461 17.99 27.65 3.38
CA GLY A 461 19.19 28.49 3.49
C GLY A 461 20.05 28.15 4.72
N PRO A 462 19.54 28.29 5.96
CA PRO A 462 20.34 28.13 7.16
C PRO A 462 20.67 26.66 7.49
N TRP A 463 19.78 25.71 7.20
CA TRP A 463 19.90 24.31 7.62
C TRP A 463 20.13 23.34 6.45
N GLY A 464 20.20 23.85 5.21
CA GLY A 464 20.46 23.06 4.02
C GLY A 464 19.46 21.91 3.87
N VAL A 465 20.00 20.73 3.57
CA VAL A 465 19.24 19.50 3.34
C VAL A 465 18.43 19.09 4.57
N CYS A 466 18.96 19.33 5.78
CA CYS A 466 18.26 19.03 7.03
C CYS A 466 17.04 19.94 7.24
N GLY A 467 17.10 21.19 6.75
CA GLY A 467 15.96 22.11 6.77
C GLY A 467 14.77 21.57 5.97
N ILE A 468 15.03 21.04 4.77
CA ILE A 468 14.01 20.43 3.91
C ILE A 468 13.38 19.21 4.60
N ALA A 469 14.19 18.32 5.18
CA ALA A 469 13.70 17.15 5.92
C ALA A 469 12.87 17.55 7.16
N ALA A 470 13.29 18.61 7.87
CA ALA A 470 12.56 19.14 9.02
C ALA A 470 11.21 19.76 8.61
N ALA A 471 11.18 20.45 7.47
CA ALA A 471 9.96 21.01 6.90
C ALA A 471 8.94 19.91 6.54
N ASN A 472 9.39 18.81 5.93
CA ASN A 472 8.55 17.64 5.69
C ASN A 472 8.00 17.06 7.00
N ALA A 473 8.87 16.85 7.99
CA ALA A 473 8.47 16.33 9.29
C ALA A 473 7.42 17.23 9.98
N ALA A 474 7.58 18.56 9.89
CA ALA A 474 6.62 19.52 10.44
C ALA A 474 5.29 19.49 9.68
N GLY A 475 5.32 19.58 8.34
CA GLY A 475 4.12 19.60 7.52
C GLY A 475 3.30 18.31 7.60
N ILE A 476 3.94 17.14 7.57
CA ILE A 476 3.22 15.86 7.73
C ILE A 476 2.67 15.69 9.14
N THR A 477 3.35 16.21 10.17
CA THR A 477 2.84 16.22 11.55
C THR A 477 1.63 17.14 11.68
N LEU A 478 1.62 18.29 11.00
CA LEU A 478 0.45 19.15 10.91
C LEU A 478 -0.72 18.44 10.22
N SER A 479 -0.48 17.78 9.08
CA SER A 479 -1.50 16.94 8.40
C SER A 479 -2.08 15.88 9.35
N ALA A 480 -1.22 15.19 10.10
CA ALA A 480 -1.63 14.19 11.09
C ALA A 480 -2.50 14.80 12.20
N ALA A 481 -2.09 15.97 12.74
CA ALA A 481 -2.80 16.66 13.80
C ALA A 481 -4.19 17.13 13.32
N LEU A 482 -4.28 17.67 12.10
CA LEU A 482 -5.54 18.06 11.48
C LEU A 482 -6.44 16.83 11.29
N LEU A 483 -5.94 15.74 10.69
CA LEU A 483 -6.70 14.50 10.54
C LEU A 483 -7.19 13.95 11.90
N LEU A 484 -6.35 13.97 12.93
CA LEU A 484 -6.73 13.48 14.27
C LEU A 484 -7.80 14.38 14.90
N TYR A 485 -7.66 15.71 14.77
CA TYR A 485 -8.62 16.67 15.31
C TYR A 485 -9.95 16.65 14.56
N GLY A 486 -9.93 16.42 13.26
CA GLY A 486 -11.13 16.31 12.43
C GLY A 486 -11.90 15.00 12.64
N MET A 487 -11.40 14.05 13.43
CA MET A 487 -12.12 12.81 13.73
C MET A 487 -13.35 13.09 14.60
N GLY A 488 -14.43 12.34 14.38
CA GLY A 488 -15.74 12.57 15.00
C GLY A 488 -16.81 12.85 13.96
N PRO A 489 -17.23 14.12 13.77
CA PRO A 489 -18.36 14.46 12.91
C PRO A 489 -18.17 14.07 11.43
N ARG A 490 -16.94 13.73 11.03
CA ARG A 490 -16.55 13.41 9.64
C ARG A 490 -16.13 11.95 9.43
N SER A 491 -16.03 11.14 10.50
CA SER A 491 -15.63 9.73 10.43
C SER A 491 -16.03 8.98 11.72
N VAL A 492 -15.08 8.30 12.38
CA VAL A 492 -15.30 7.56 13.64
C VAL A 492 -14.98 8.49 14.83
N PRO A 493 -15.87 8.64 15.82
CA PRO A 493 -15.60 9.48 16.99
C PRO A 493 -14.61 8.82 17.95
N ILE A 494 -13.39 9.35 18.03
CA ILE A 494 -12.33 8.89 18.96
C ILE A 494 -12.22 9.75 20.22
N ARG A 495 -11.73 9.17 21.32
CA ARG A 495 -11.36 9.86 22.56
C ARG A 495 -10.00 10.55 22.36
N LYS A 496 -10.01 11.74 21.76
CA LYS A 496 -8.79 12.53 21.45
C LYS A 496 -7.81 12.61 22.63
N ARG A 497 -8.30 12.93 23.84
CA ARG A 497 -7.48 13.00 25.06
C ARG A 497 -6.81 11.68 25.43
N GLN A 498 -7.54 10.56 25.30
CA GLN A 498 -7.00 9.24 25.57
C GLN A 498 -5.99 8.81 24.51
N VAL A 499 -6.29 9.06 23.23
CA VAL A 499 -5.35 8.78 22.14
C VAL A 499 -4.05 9.56 22.34
N LEU A 500 -4.13 10.86 22.64
CA LEU A 500 -2.94 11.68 22.87
C LEU A 500 -2.15 11.21 24.09
N ALA A 501 -2.82 10.80 25.16
CA ALA A 501 -2.18 10.21 26.34
C ALA A 501 -1.47 8.89 25.99
N GLU A 502 -2.09 8.01 25.20
CA GLU A 502 -1.47 6.76 24.75
C GLU A 502 -0.31 7.00 23.78
N LEU A 503 -0.36 8.03 22.92
CA LEU A 503 0.74 8.42 22.04
C LEU A 503 1.94 9.01 22.80
N SER A 504 1.71 9.67 23.96
CA SER A 504 2.80 10.22 24.78
C SER A 504 3.74 9.15 25.37
N LYS A 505 3.24 7.92 25.55
CA LYS A 505 4.00 6.82 26.15
C LYS A 505 5.11 6.29 25.24
N PRO A 506 4.82 5.85 23.99
CA PRO A 506 5.86 5.41 23.08
C PRO A 506 6.82 6.55 22.70
N VAL A 507 6.37 7.82 22.65
CA VAL A 507 7.28 8.95 22.38
C VAL A 507 8.34 9.08 23.48
N ARG A 508 7.93 9.08 24.76
CA ARG A 508 8.87 9.13 25.89
C ARG A 508 9.81 7.91 25.91
N ALA A 509 9.26 6.72 25.68
CA ALA A 509 10.06 5.50 25.59
C ALA A 509 11.08 5.57 24.45
N ALA A 510 10.69 6.10 23.29
CA ALA A 510 11.56 6.24 22.13
C ALA A 510 12.71 7.22 22.38
N VAL A 511 12.44 8.37 23.01
CA VAL A 511 13.49 9.35 23.35
C VAL A 511 14.56 8.73 24.23
N CYS A 512 14.16 8.06 25.33
CA CYS A 512 15.11 7.40 26.22
C CYS A 512 15.84 6.23 25.55
N ALA A 513 15.12 5.41 24.77
CA ALA A 513 15.72 4.28 24.05
C ALA A 513 16.72 4.74 22.98
N THR A 514 16.44 5.85 22.29
CA THR A 514 17.34 6.45 21.30
C THR A 514 18.64 6.91 21.95
N ALA A 515 18.57 7.60 23.09
CA ALA A 515 19.76 8.04 23.82
C ALA A 515 20.62 6.84 24.28
N ALA A 516 19.99 5.80 24.84
CA ALA A 516 20.69 4.58 25.24
C ALA A 516 21.32 3.84 24.06
N GLY A 517 20.57 3.72 22.94
CA GLY A 517 21.06 3.13 21.71
C GLY A 517 22.26 3.88 21.14
N ALA A 518 22.15 5.20 21.01
CA ALA A 518 23.22 6.06 20.51
C ALA A 518 24.49 6.00 21.38
N PHE A 519 24.32 5.88 22.70
CA PHE A 519 25.44 5.69 23.62
C PHE A 519 26.14 4.35 23.36
N VAL A 520 25.41 3.24 23.22
CA VAL A 520 26.01 1.93 22.95
C VAL A 520 26.67 1.87 21.57
N THR A 521 26.03 2.43 20.54
CA THR A 521 26.61 2.44 19.19
C THR A 521 27.90 3.24 19.12
N SER A 522 28.06 4.29 19.93
CA SER A 522 29.30 5.08 20.00
C SER A 522 30.49 4.34 20.63
N ARG A 523 30.26 3.18 21.27
CA ARG A 523 31.28 2.42 22.02
C ARG A 523 31.72 1.13 21.34
N ILE A 524 31.07 0.74 20.26
CA ILE A 524 31.32 -0.53 19.58
C ILE A 524 31.90 -0.24 18.21
N ASP A 525 33.12 -0.73 17.99
CA ASP A 525 33.77 -0.65 16.69
C ASP A 525 33.14 -1.65 15.72
N GLY A 526 32.96 -1.20 14.48
CA GLY A 526 32.41 -1.99 13.38
C GLY A 526 30.92 -1.73 13.12
N PRO A 527 30.52 -1.47 11.87
CA PRO A 527 29.16 -1.01 11.55
C PRO A 527 28.10 -2.06 11.86
N VAL A 528 28.37 -3.34 11.58
CA VAL A 528 27.43 -4.43 11.81
C VAL A 528 27.26 -4.73 13.30
N ALA A 529 28.36 -4.76 14.05
CA ALA A 529 28.32 -5.00 15.50
C ALA A 529 27.65 -3.84 16.24
N GLY A 530 28.01 -2.59 15.89
CA GLY A 530 27.37 -1.39 16.40
C GLY A 530 25.87 -1.36 16.10
N LEU A 531 25.47 -1.67 14.86
CA LEU A 531 24.06 -1.76 14.48
C LEU A 531 23.30 -2.82 15.30
N ALA A 532 23.86 -4.02 15.44
CA ALA A 532 23.23 -5.11 16.19
C ALA A 532 23.06 -4.76 17.68
N ALA A 533 24.11 -4.22 18.31
CA ALA A 533 24.07 -3.83 19.72
C ALA A 533 23.18 -2.61 19.97
N GLY A 534 23.22 -1.61 19.09
CA GLY A 534 22.38 -0.42 19.15
C GLY A 534 20.90 -0.75 19.04
N THR A 535 20.51 -1.51 18.00
CA THR A 535 19.12 -1.94 17.81
C THR A 535 18.61 -2.83 18.94
N ALA A 536 19.46 -3.75 19.45
CA ALA A 536 19.13 -4.56 20.62
C ALA A 536 18.89 -3.69 21.87
N THR A 537 19.76 -2.71 22.12
CA THR A 537 19.64 -1.77 23.25
C THR A 537 18.38 -0.94 23.16
N VAL A 538 18.10 -0.35 21.99
CA VAL A 538 16.87 0.42 21.73
C VAL A 538 15.66 -0.46 22.02
N THR A 539 15.64 -1.68 21.48
CA THR A 539 14.51 -2.61 21.67
C THR A 539 14.29 -2.92 23.15
N VAL A 540 15.34 -3.30 23.88
CA VAL A 540 15.24 -3.66 25.30
C VAL A 540 14.76 -2.49 26.13
N VAL A 541 15.39 -1.32 26.02
CA VAL A 541 15.04 -0.12 26.79
C VAL A 541 13.61 0.33 26.47
N TYR A 542 13.23 0.32 25.20
CA TYR A 542 11.91 0.73 24.74
C TYR A 542 10.79 -0.16 25.32
N PHE A 543 10.97 -1.49 25.27
CA PHE A 543 9.99 -2.43 25.83
C PHE A 543 9.94 -2.40 27.37
N LEU A 544 11.08 -2.20 28.05
CA LEU A 544 11.13 -2.04 29.50
C LEU A 544 10.36 -0.80 29.96
N LEU A 545 10.60 0.34 29.33
CA LEU A 545 9.87 1.59 29.62
C LEU A 545 8.38 1.45 29.29
N GLY A 546 8.04 0.84 28.16
CA GLY A 546 6.65 0.58 27.80
C GLY A 546 5.91 -0.30 28.80
N ARG A 547 6.59 -1.27 29.41
CA ARG A 547 6.04 -2.10 30.48
C ARG A 547 5.87 -1.30 31.77
N LEU A 548 6.85 -0.48 32.15
CA LEU A 548 6.81 0.38 33.34
C LEU A 548 5.63 1.36 33.28
N MET A 549 5.40 1.95 32.10
CA MET A 549 4.31 2.91 31.85
C MET A 549 2.93 2.25 31.67
N ARG A 550 2.82 0.92 31.86
CA ARG A 550 1.60 0.12 31.68
C ARG A 550 0.91 0.39 30.33
N ALA A 551 1.70 0.49 29.25
CA ALA A 551 1.13 0.71 27.92
C ALA A 551 0.31 -0.52 27.48
N GLN A 552 -0.97 -0.33 27.17
CA GLN A 552 -1.88 -1.40 26.77
C GLN A 552 -1.37 -2.18 25.54
N ALA A 553 -0.76 -1.47 24.59
CA ALA A 553 -0.13 -2.04 23.40
C ALA A 553 0.98 -3.05 23.74
N VAL A 554 1.86 -2.71 24.69
CA VAL A 554 2.98 -3.57 25.10
C VAL A 554 2.48 -4.80 25.84
N GLN A 555 1.46 -4.66 26.69
CA GLN A 555 0.85 -5.80 27.38
C GLN A 555 0.19 -6.78 26.40
N SER A 556 -0.51 -6.26 25.39
CA SER A 556 -1.11 -7.05 24.31
C SER A 556 -0.05 -7.84 23.54
N PHE A 557 1.07 -7.18 23.22
CA PHE A 557 2.19 -7.81 22.50
C PHE A 557 2.90 -8.87 23.34
N VAL A 558 3.16 -8.59 24.62
CA VAL A 558 3.78 -9.55 25.56
C VAL A 558 2.90 -10.79 25.78
N LEU A 559 1.58 -10.62 25.85
CA LEU A 559 0.63 -11.73 25.97
C LEU A 559 0.59 -12.57 24.69
N ALA A 560 0.60 -11.95 23.52
CA ALA A 560 0.67 -12.65 22.23
C ALA A 560 2.00 -13.41 22.05
N LEU A 561 3.13 -12.82 22.45
CA LEU A 561 4.43 -13.50 22.39
C LEU A 561 4.47 -14.70 23.35
N ARG A 562 3.90 -14.55 24.55
CA ARG A 562 3.77 -15.66 25.52
C ARG A 562 2.86 -16.77 25.02
N SER A 563 1.76 -16.46 24.35
CA SER A 563 0.87 -17.48 23.78
C SER A 563 1.57 -18.26 22.68
N VAL A 564 2.28 -17.60 21.76
CA VAL A 564 3.08 -18.24 20.70
C VAL A 564 4.20 -19.10 21.28
N LEU A 565 4.97 -18.60 22.24
CA LEU A 565 6.04 -19.35 22.92
C LEU A 565 5.50 -20.54 23.73
N SER A 566 4.29 -20.42 24.30
CA SER A 566 3.63 -21.55 24.97
C SER A 566 3.15 -22.62 23.97
N MET A 567 2.76 -22.20 22.76
CA MET A 567 2.34 -23.09 21.68
C MET A 567 3.53 -23.87 21.10
N THR A 568 4.69 -23.20 20.94
CA THR A 568 5.93 -23.87 20.52
C THR A 568 6.47 -24.83 21.59
N ARG A 569 6.30 -24.51 22.88
CA ARG A 569 6.60 -25.44 23.99
C ARG A 569 5.65 -26.65 24.09
N ARG A 570 4.43 -26.58 23.55
CA ARG A 570 3.47 -27.71 23.54
C ARG A 570 3.69 -28.71 22.39
N LEU A 571 4.39 -28.33 21.32
CA LEU A 571 4.72 -29.20 20.19
C LEU A 571 5.55 -30.46 20.55
N PRO A 572 6.55 -30.43 21.46
CA PRO A 572 7.27 -31.65 21.84
C PRO A 572 6.45 -32.63 22.69
N HIS A 573 5.41 -32.18 23.40
CA HIS A 573 4.58 -33.08 24.24
C HIS A 573 3.52 -33.84 23.43
N ALA A 574 3.01 -33.26 22.33
CA ALA A 574 2.10 -33.96 21.42
C ALA A 574 2.80 -35.11 20.67
N ARG A 575 4.12 -35.00 20.40
CA ARG A 575 4.91 -36.01 19.68
C ARG A 575 5.28 -37.23 20.53
N LYS A 576 5.24 -37.13 21.88
CA LYS A 576 5.45 -38.27 22.79
C LYS A 576 4.18 -39.10 23.00
N ARG A 577 2.99 -38.50 22.94
CA ARG A 577 1.72 -39.22 23.15
C ARG A 577 1.36 -40.16 21.98
N THR A 578 1.69 -39.78 20.74
CA THR A 578 1.41 -40.59 19.54
C THR A 578 2.29 -41.84 19.38
N ARG A 579 3.43 -41.94 20.07
CA ARG A 579 4.27 -43.16 20.05
C ARG A 579 3.80 -44.26 21.01
N SER A 580 2.93 -43.96 21.98
CA SER A 580 2.48 -44.95 22.98
C SER A 580 1.31 -45.84 22.54
N HIS A 581 0.62 -45.51 21.44
CA HIS A 581 -0.54 -46.28 20.94
C HIS A 581 -0.24 -47.23 19.77
N ALA A 582 1.03 -47.37 19.36
CA ALA A 582 1.43 -48.31 18.33
C ALA A 582 1.91 -49.65 18.93
N ARG A 583 0.99 -50.46 19.48
CA ARG A 583 1.20 -51.91 19.68
C ARG A 583 0.00 -52.66 19.07
N PRO A 584 0.15 -53.38 17.95
CA PRO A 584 -0.93 -54.21 17.40
C PRO A 584 -1.05 -55.54 18.16
N ARG A 585 -2.29 -55.90 18.51
CA ARG A 585 -2.69 -57.24 19.03
C ARG A 585 -2.55 -58.32 17.93
N PRO A 586 -2.33 -59.61 18.29
CA PRO A 586 -2.21 -60.69 17.31
C PRO A 586 -3.57 -61.10 16.73
N ARG A 587 -3.61 -61.35 15.41
CA ARG A 587 -4.79 -61.76 14.62
C ARG A 587 -5.12 -63.25 14.83
N ARG A 588 -6.36 -63.54 15.21
CA ARG A 588 -7.00 -64.87 15.03
C ARG A 588 -7.33 -65.05 13.53
N ARG A 589 -6.95 -66.20 12.96
CA ARG A 589 -7.36 -66.69 11.64
C ARG A 589 -8.51 -67.66 11.86
N ASP A 590 -9.69 -67.34 11.35
CA ASP A 590 -10.73 -68.33 11.06
C ASP A 590 -10.84 -68.52 9.54
N ARG A 591 -10.82 -69.78 9.14
CA ARG A 591 -11.07 -70.31 7.79
C ARG A 591 -12.57 -70.62 7.66
N VAL A 592 -12.99 -70.95 6.42
CA VAL A 592 -14.34 -71.38 5.95
C VAL A 592 -15.13 -70.17 5.43
N ARG A 593 -15.54 -70.07 4.16
CA ARG A 593 -15.69 -71.02 3.05
C ARG A 593 -15.40 -70.31 1.74
#